data_AF-A0A7M3X038-F1
#
_entry.id   AF-A0A7M3X038-F1
#
_cell.length_a   1.000
_cell.length_b   1.000
_cell.length_c   1.000
_cell.angle_alpha   90.00
_cell.angle_beta   90.00
_cell.angle_gamma   90.00
#
_symmetry.space_group_name_H-M   'P 1'
#
loop_
_entity.id
_entity.type
_entity.pdbx_description
1 polymer ?
#
loop_
_entity_poly.entity_id
_entity_poly.type
_entity_poly.pdbx_seq_one_letter_code
_entity_poly.pdbx_strand_id
1 'polypeptide(L)' 'ACITVDHQSLEDNTVTVRDRDTGEQHRVPMDSL' A
#
# COMPACT_ATOMS: atom_id res chain seq x y z
N ALA A 1 4.37 -0.65 10.27
CA ALA A 1 4.05 -0.70 8.84
C ALA A 1 4.57 0.56 8.16
N CYS A 2 5.02 0.47 6.92
CA CYS A 2 5.24 1.62 6.06
C CYS A 2 4.27 1.56 4.87
N ILE A 3 3.86 2.73 4.37
CA ILE A 3 2.91 2.86 3.27
C ILE A 3 3.65 3.58 2.13
N THR A 4 3.64 2.98 0.96
CA THR A 4 4.22 3.54 -0.25
C THR A 4 3.09 4.02 -1.15
N VAL A 5 3.17 5.30 -1.52
CA VAL A 5 2.28 5.96 -2.48
C VAL A 5 3.14 6.38 -3.66
N ASP A 6 2.87 5.81 -4.82
CA ASP A 6 3.57 6.07 -6.08
C ASP A 6 2.59 6.60 -7.15
N HIS A 7 3.08 6.84 -8.37
CA HIS A 7 2.22 7.29 -9.47
C HIS A 7 1.11 6.28 -9.81
N GLN A 8 1.37 4.97 -9.67
CA GLN A 8 0.37 3.95 -9.93
C GLN A 8 -0.78 4.01 -8.91
N SER A 9 -0.46 4.37 -7.66
CA SER A 9 -1.44 4.57 -6.58
C SER A 9 -2.46 5.66 -6.89
N LEU A 10 -2.11 6.66 -7.70
CA LEU A 10 -3.01 7.72 -8.15
C LEU A 10 -3.93 7.27 -9.30
N GLU A 11 -3.51 6.28 -10.08
CA GLU A 11 -4.28 5.76 -11.21
C GLU A 11 -5.29 4.70 -10.77
N ASP A 12 -4.92 3.83 -9.82
CA ASP A 12 -5.73 2.70 -9.38
C ASP A 12 -6.30 2.83 -7.95
N ASN A 13 -6.02 3.94 -7.26
CA ASN A 13 -6.44 4.19 -5.87
C ASN A 13 -6.04 3.05 -4.90
N THR A 14 -4.92 2.37 -5.15
CA THR A 14 -4.39 1.35 -4.24
C THR A 14 -2.98 1.68 -3.78
N VAL A 15 -2.73 1.57 -2.47
CA VAL A 15 -1.42 1.82 -1.85
C VAL A 15 -0.71 0.52 -1.53
N THR A 16 0.62 0.53 -1.51
CA THR A 16 1.39 -0.63 -1.05
C THR A 16 1.66 -0.49 0.45
N VAL A 17 1.23 -1.47 1.23
CA VAL A 17 1.49 -1.55 2.66
C VAL A 17 2.53 -2.64 2.90
N ARG A 18 3.58 -2.28 3.65
CA ARG A 18 4.60 -3.22 4.10
C ARG A 18 4.53 -3.39 5.60
N ASP A 19 4.43 -4.63 6.04
CA ASP A 19 4.53 -4.98 7.45
C ASP A 19 5.99 -4.84 7.94
N ARG A 20 6.18 -4.26 9.12
CA ARG A 20 7.53 -4.03 9.68
C ARG A 20 8.13 -5.30 10.25
N ASP A 21 7.28 -6.11 10.87
CA ASP A 21 7.66 -7.24 11.69
C ASP A 21 7.86 -8.48 10.82
N THR A 22 7.03 -8.68 9.78
CA THR A 22 7.18 -9.78 8.81
C THR A 22 7.93 -9.39 7.54
N GLY A 23 7.95 -8.10 7.17
CA GLY A 23 8.53 -7.61 5.92
C GLY A 23 7.65 -7.86 4.69
N GLU A 24 6.47 -8.45 4.85
CA GLU A 24 5.53 -8.75 3.77
C GLU A 24 4.93 -7.47 3.17
N GLN A 25 4.64 -7.52 1.87
CA GLN A 25 4.10 -6.38 1.11
C GLN A 25 2.80 -6.79 0.40
N HIS A 26 1.78 -5.96 0.53
CA HIS A 26 0.48 -6.18 -0.11
C HIS A 26 -0.11 -4.85 -0.59
N ARG A 27 -0.88 -4.90 -1.69
CA ARG A 27 -1.60 -3.72 -2.20
C ARG A 27 -3.00 -3.67 -1.61
N VAL A 28 -3.37 -2.50 -1.11
CA VAL A 28 -4.66 -2.28 -0.44
C VAL A 28 -5.36 -1.10 -1.11
N PRO A 29 -6.65 -1.21 -1.47
CA PRO A 29 -7.45 -0.07 -1.88
C PRO A 29 -7.50 1.00 -0.80
N MET A 30 -7.40 2.27 -1.19
CA MET A 30 -7.50 3.38 -0.24
C MET A 30 -8.84 3.40 0.49
N ASP A 31 -9.92 2.96 -0.17
CA ASP A 31 -11.27 2.90 0.41
C ASP A 31 -11.43 1.83 1.50
N SER A 32 -10.47 0.90 1.60
CA SER A 32 -10.48 -0.21 2.55
C SER A 32 -9.59 0.02 3.77
N LEU A 33 -9.02 1.23 3.93
CA LEU A 33 -8.22 1.66 5.10
C LEU A 33 -9.07 2.46 6.10
#